data_AF-A0A560IWD4-F1
#
_entry.id   AF-A0A560IWD4-F1
#
_cell.length_a   1.000
_cell.length_b   1.000
_cell.length_c   1.000
_cell.angle_alpha   90.00
_cell.angle_beta   90.00
_cell.angle_gamma   90.00
#
_symmetry.space_group_name_H-M   'P 1'
#
loop_
_entity.id
_entity.type
_entity.pdbx_description
1 polymer ?
#
loop_
_entity_poly.entity_id
_entity_poly.type
_entity_poly.pdbx_seq_one_letter_code
_entity_poly.pdbx_strand_id
1 'polypeptide(L)' 'MNTVYLLYHCYSTEYGENQKMIGVFSDYGKCQHAIEEISDKPGFVDHIDGFNIVEIPMDKTKSDFYLTLIED' A
#
# COMPACT_ATOMS: atom_id res chain seq x y z
N MET A 1 -8.39 -18.31 2.94
CA MET A 1 -7.09 -17.63 2.95
C MET A 1 -7.26 -16.37 3.77
N ASN A 2 -6.39 -16.16 4.77
CA ASN A 2 -6.44 -14.99 5.65
C ASN A 2 -5.42 -13.97 5.09
N THR A 3 -5.84 -13.25 4.06
CA THR A 3 -5.02 -12.24 3.38
C THR A 3 -5.52 -10.87 3.79
N VAL A 4 -4.60 -9.93 3.97
CA VAL A 4 -4.92 -8.50 4.12
C VAL A 4 -4.25 -7.70 3.02
N TYR A 5 -4.71 -6.47 2.84
CA TYR A 5 -4.22 -5.54 1.84
C TYR A 5 -3.65 -4.32 2.55
N LEU A 6 -2.37 -4.04 2.36
CA LEU A 6 -1.73 -2.81 2.82
C LEU A 6 -1.91 -1.73 1.74
N LEU A 7 -2.57 -0.64 2.11
CA LEU A 7 -2.67 0.56 1.28
C LEU A 7 -1.72 1.62 1.81
N TYR A 8 -0.88 2.14 0.94
CA TYR A 8 0.01 3.27 1.22
C TYR A 8 0.14 4.18 0.01
N HIS A 9 0.59 5.40 0.25
CA HIS A 9 0.87 6.40 -0.78
C HIS A 9 2.37 6.72 -0.75
N CYS A 10 3.03 6.64 -1.90
CA CYS A 10 4.46 6.88 -2.02
C CYS A 10 4.77 7.68 -3.29
N TYR A 11 5.57 8.73 -3.16
CA TYR A 11 6.01 9.57 -4.27
C TYR A 11 7.34 10.25 -3.95
N SER A 12 8.13 10.53 -4.98
CA SER A 12 9.42 11.22 -4.85
C SER A 12 9.28 12.70 -5.20
N THR A 13 10.02 13.54 -4.47
CA THR A 13 10.17 14.98 -4.73
C THR A 13 11.66 15.34 -4.78
N GLU A 14 11.99 16.56 -5.16
CA GLU A 14 13.37 17.07 -5.08
C GLU A 14 13.94 17.07 -3.64
N TYR A 15 13.06 17.02 -2.64
CA TYR A 15 13.41 16.99 -1.21
C TYR A 15 13.48 15.57 -0.63
N GLY A 16 13.20 14.54 -1.42
CA GLY A 16 13.23 13.14 -1.02
C GLY A 16 11.92 12.39 -1.23
N GLU A 17 11.89 11.16 -0.73
CA GLU A 17 10.73 10.26 -0.80
C GLU A 17 9.73 10.58 0.31
N ASN A 18 8.46 10.66 -0.07
CA ASN A 18 7.34 10.81 0.85
C ASN A 18 6.56 9.50 0.86
N GLN A 19 6.36 8.93 2.05
CA GLN A 19 5.57 7.73 2.23
C GLN A 19 4.53 7.94 3.32
N LYS A 20 3.28 7.56 3.04
CA LYS A 20 2.15 7.61 3.96
C LYS A 20 1.47 6.25 4.01
N MET A 21 1.48 5.60 5.18
CA MET A 21 0.62 4.44 5.40
C MET A 21 -0.82 4.93 5.57
N ILE A 22 -1.75 4.37 4.79
CA ILE A 22 -3.17 4.75 4.85
C ILE A 22 -3.95 3.74 5.70
N GLY A 23 -3.71 2.44 5.49
CA GLY A 23 -4.39 1.42 6.29
C GLY A 23 -4.11 -0.01 5.86
N VAL A 24 -4.62 -0.95 6.66
CA VAL A 24 -4.63 -2.38 6.37
C VAL A 24 -6.09 -2.83 6.29
N PHE A 25 -6.45 -3.50 5.19
CA PHE A 25 -7.81 -3.85 4.86
C PHE A 25 -7.97 -5.36 4.68
N SER A 26 -9.15 -5.87 4.99
CA SER A 26 -9.49 -7.29 4.77
C SER A 26 -9.87 -7.60 3.32
N ASP A 27 -10.04 -6.57 2.49
CA ASP A 27 -10.61 -6.67 1.15
C ASP A 27 -10.09 -5.55 0.25
N TYR A 28 -9.86 -5.87 -1.02
CA TYR A 28 -9.33 -4.93 -2.02
C TYR A 28 -10.31 -3.78 -2.33
N GLY A 29 -11.61 -4.05 -2.38
CA GLY A 29 -12.64 -3.04 -2.62
C GLY A 29 -12.66 -1.96 -1.53
N LYS A 30 -12.35 -2.33 -0.28
CA LYS A 30 -12.18 -1.36 0.81
C LYS A 30 -10.96 -0.44 0.61
N CYS A 31 -9.89 -0.94 0.00
CA CYS A 31 -8.76 -0.09 -0.37
C CYS A 31 -9.16 0.92 -1.44
N GLN A 32 -9.89 0.50 -2.47
CA GLN A 32 -10.38 1.39 -3.52
C GLN A 32 -11.28 2.50 -2.95
N HIS A 33 -12.21 2.12 -2.07
CA HIS A 33 -13.07 3.10 -1.39
C HIS A 33 -12.26 4.12 -0.57
N ALA A 34 -11.26 3.66 0.19
CA ALA A 34 -10.39 4.55 0.95
C ALA A 34 -9.56 5.49 0.04
N ILE A 35 -9.13 5.04 -1.13
CA ILE A 35 -8.46 5.90 -2.13
C ILE A 35 -9.44 6.98 -2.61
N GLU A 36 -10.66 6.61 -3.00
CA GLU A 36 -11.68 7.57 -3.46
C GLU A 36 -11.94 8.66 -2.42
N GLU A 37 -12.05 8.30 -1.13
CA GLU A 37 -12.33 9.23 -0.02
C GLU A 37 -11.22 10.27 0.22
N ILE A 38 -9.96 9.92 -0.04
CA ILE A 38 -8.79 10.76 0.31
C ILE A 38 -8.05 11.34 -0.89
N SER A 39 -8.34 10.86 -2.10
CA SER A 39 -7.65 11.25 -3.34
C SER A 39 -7.72 12.75 -3.65
N ASP A 40 -8.76 13.44 -3.20
CA ASP A 40 -8.98 14.88 -3.36
C ASP A 40 -8.34 15.73 -2.24
N LYS A 41 -7.75 15.10 -1.23
CA LYS A 41 -7.22 15.79 -0.04
C LYS A 41 -5.79 16.30 -0.30
N PRO A 42 -5.38 17.42 0.35
CA PRO A 42 -4.02 17.95 0.23
C PRO A 42 -2.95 16.91 0.58
N GLY A 43 -1.91 16.83 -0.24
CA GLY A 43 -0.85 15.84 -0.12
C GLY A 43 -1.14 14.49 -0.77
N PHE A 44 -2.33 14.28 -1.34
CA PHE A 44 -2.66 13.12 -2.17
C PHE A 44 -3.01 13.55 -3.61
N VAL A 45 -3.79 14.62 -3.76
CA VAL A 45 -4.28 15.12 -5.06
C VAL A 45 -3.15 15.47 -6.03
N ASP A 46 -2.01 15.93 -5.51
CA ASP A 46 -0.85 16.31 -6.32
C ASP A 46 -0.09 15.10 -6.89
N HIS A 47 -0.35 13.91 -6.36
CA HIS A 47 0.34 12.65 -6.69
C HIS A 47 -0.67 11.49 -6.75
N ILE A 48 -1.66 11.60 -7.62
CA ILE A 48 -2.76 10.62 -7.74
C ILE A 48 -2.29 9.19 -8.08
N ASP A 49 -1.13 9.07 -8.70
CA ASP A 49 -0.47 7.82 -9.08
C ASP A 49 0.36 7.20 -7.94
N GLY A 50 0.52 7.90 -6.83
CA GLY A 50 1.30 7.44 -5.68
C GLY A 50 0.64 6.33 -4.85
N PHE A 51 -0.63 5.98 -5.10
CA PHE A 51 -1.33 4.94 -4.33
C PHE A 51 -0.88 3.53 -4.72
N ASN A 52 -0.57 2.72 -3.71
CA ASN A 52 -0.10 1.35 -3.85
C ASN A 52 -0.90 0.42 -2.92
N ILE A 53 -1.37 -0.69 -3.46
CA ILE A 53 -2.04 -1.76 -2.70
C ILE A 53 -1.18 -3.01 -2.81
N VAL A 54 -0.75 -3.55 -1.66
CA VAL A 54 0.03 -4.78 -1.59
C VAL A 54 -0.78 -5.84 -0.87
N GLU A 55 -0.92 -7.00 -1.51
CA GLU A 55 -1.51 -8.19 -0.91
C GLU A 55 -0.51 -8.84 0.06
N ILE A 56 -0.92 -9.06 1.31
CA ILE A 56 -0.08 -9.60 2.38
C ILE A 56 -0.80 -10.80 2.99
N PRO A 57 -0.25 -12.01 2.86
CA PRO A 57 -0.72 -13.16 3.62
C PRO A 57 -0.52 -12.91 5.12
N MET A 58 -1.55 -13.13 5.93
CA MET A 58 -1.44 -13.00 7.38
C MET A 58 -0.57 -14.11 7.98
N ASP A 59 -0.09 -13.84 9.20
CA ASP A 59 0.75 -14.76 9.98
C ASP A 59 2.06 -15.14 9.29
N LYS A 60 2.54 -14.24 8.42
CA LYS A 60 3.84 -14.31 7.78
C LYS A 60 4.77 -13.24 8.33
N THR A 61 6.02 -13.63 8.51
CA THR A 61 7.11 -12.76 8.92
C THR A 61 7.91 -12.31 7.72
N LYS A 62 8.74 -11.28 7.89
CA LYS A 62 9.67 -10.80 6.85
C LYS A 62 10.50 -11.94 6.23
N SER A 63 10.89 -12.93 7.03
CA SER A 63 11.67 -14.10 6.55
C SER A 63 10.89 -14.95 5.55
N ASP A 64 9.58 -15.06 5.73
CA ASP A 64 8.73 -15.87 4.84
C ASP A 64 8.62 -15.26 3.44
N PHE A 65 8.71 -13.93 3.32
CA PHE A 65 8.70 -13.22 2.03
C PHE A 65 10.03 -13.32 1.27
N TYR A 66 11.17 -13.44 1.96
CA TYR A 66 12.47 -13.59 1.29
C TYR A 66 12.65 -14.98 0.66
N LEU A 67 12.06 -16.02 1.25
CA LEU A 67 12.13 -17.38 0.69
C LEU A 67 11.41 -17.47 -0.66
N THR A 68 10.36 -16.69 -0.88
CA THR A 68 9.61 -16.65 -2.14
C THR A 68 10.38 -15.98 -3.29
N LEU A 69 11.43 -15.21 -3.00
CA LEU A 69 12.22 -14.46 -4.00
C LEU A 69 13.52 -15.17 -4.42
N ILE A 70 13.85 -16.30 -3.79
CA ILE A 70 15.09 -17.06 -4.07
C ILE A 70 14.79 -18.31 -4.94
N GLU A 71 13.52 -18.67 -5.09
CA GLU A 71 13.10 -19.87 -5.85
C GLU A 71 12.84 -19.63 -7.35
N ASP A 72 13.09 -18.42 -7.87
CA ASP A 72 13.01 -18.07 -9.32
C ASP A 72 14.38 -17.78 -9.95
#